data_AF-A0A1M3KH10-F1
#
_entry.id   AF-A0A1M3KH10-F1
#
_cell.length_a   1.000
_cell.length_b   1.000
_cell.length_c   1.000
_cell.angle_alpha   90.00
_cell.angle_beta   90.00
_cell.angle_gamma   90.00
#
_symmetry.space_group_name_H-M   'P 1'
#
loop_
_entity.id
_entity.type
_entity.pdbx_description
1 polymer ?
#
loop_
_entity_poly.entity_id
_entity_poly.type
_entity_poly.pdbx_seq_one_letter_code
_entity_poly.pdbx_strand_id
1 'polypeptide(L)'
;MIAGLFHMVWKVIWNTFVIIICASLIFVGYKANQPMTVVGVPKGMTYVEFIQNRLDAVKTVEPSRCGWGMMLSLVTLGPIYSFVYTEVGIHPDGFLARGTANDPDIPKDVAGAKWYEVPGIWWNTIERLSWTMLGKPEPYGCQFKQIDGLE
;
A
#
# COMPACT_ATOMS: atom_id res chain seq x y z
N MET A 1 -27.39 -34.74 -13.61
CA MET A 1 -26.49 -34.77 -12.43
C MET A 1 -25.26 -33.87 -12.60
N ILE A 2 -24.71 -33.73 -13.81
CA ILE A 2 -23.52 -32.90 -14.11
C ILE A 2 -23.76 -31.39 -13.91
N ALA A 3 -24.90 -30.85 -14.35
CA ALA A 3 -25.21 -29.42 -14.21
C ALA A 3 -25.34 -28.93 -12.74
N GLY A 4 -25.86 -29.79 -11.85
CA GLY A 4 -25.97 -29.47 -10.41
C GLY A 4 -24.61 -29.41 -9.72
N LEU A 5 -23.68 -30.29 -10.12
CA LEU A 5 -22.29 -30.30 -9.65
C LEU A 5 -21.53 -29.04 -10.12
N PHE A 6 -21.65 -28.66 -11.40
CA PHE A 6 -21.05 -27.43 -11.90
C PHE A 6 -21.60 -26.17 -11.21
N HIS A 7 -22.91 -26.10 -10.99
CA HIS A 7 -23.51 -24.98 -10.27
C HIS A 7 -23.03 -24.90 -8.81
N MET A 8 -22.91 -26.05 -8.14
CA MET A 8 -22.36 -26.10 -6.78
C MET A 8 -20.89 -25.66 -6.74
N VAL A 9 -20.05 -26.17 -7.64
CA VAL A 9 -18.63 -25.77 -7.74
C VAL A 9 -18.51 -24.27 -8.02
N TRP A 10 -19.28 -23.75 -8.97
CA TRP A 10 -19.31 -22.32 -9.28
C TRP A 10 -19.70 -21.47 -8.07
N LYS A 11 -20.75 -21.88 -7.34
CA LYS A 11 -21.20 -21.19 -6.13
C LYS A 11 -20.13 -21.21 -5.02
N VAL A 12 -19.43 -22.33 -4.85
CA VAL A 12 -18.33 -22.45 -3.89
C VAL A 12 -17.18 -21.53 -4.26
N ILE A 13 -16.77 -21.53 -5.54
CA ILE A 13 -15.71 -20.64 -6.05
C ILE A 13 -16.09 -19.18 -5.81
N TRP A 14 -17.29 -18.77 -6.23
CA TRP A 14 -17.77 -17.41 -6.06
C TRP A 14 -17.82 -16.98 -4.60
N ASN A 15 -18.38 -17.82 -3.72
CA ASN A 15 -18.47 -17.51 -2.30
C ASN A 15 -17.08 -17.40 -1.65
N THR A 16 -16.13 -18.25 -2.07
CA THR A 16 -14.74 -18.19 -1.62
C THR A 16 -14.08 -16.87 -2.02
N PHE A 17 -14.25 -16.45 -3.28
CA PHE A 17 -13.75 -15.15 -3.75
C PHE A 17 -14.33 -13.98 -2.95
N VAL A 18 -15.66 -13.97 -2.72
CA VAL A 18 -16.31 -12.93 -1.93
C VAL A 18 -15.76 -12.88 -0.50
N ILE A 19 -15.60 -14.03 0.15
CA ILE A 19 -15.04 -14.10 1.51
C ILE A 19 -13.62 -13.54 1.55
N ILE A 20 -12.77 -13.90 0.57
CA ILE A 20 -11.39 -13.41 0.49
C ILE A 20 -11.36 -11.88 0.33
N ILE A 21 -12.22 -11.32 -0.53
CA ILE A 21 -12.31 -9.87 -0.73
C ILE A 21 -12.77 -9.19 0.57
N CYS A 22 -13.83 -9.68 1.20
CA CYS A 22 -14.33 -9.12 2.46
C CYS A 22 -13.28 -9.18 3.57
N ALA A 23 -12.58 -10.31 3.72
CA ALA A 23 -11.52 -10.46 4.72
C ALA A 23 -10.35 -9.49 4.46
N SER A 24 -9.98 -9.29 3.19
CA SER A 24 -8.94 -8.34 2.80
C SER A 24 -9.33 -6.90 3.11
N LEU A 25 -10.58 -6.51 2.83
CA LEU A 25 -11.10 -5.18 3.16
C LEU A 25 -11.14 -4.94 4.68
N ILE A 26 -11.56 -5.95 5.46
CA ILE A 26 -11.55 -5.88 6.93
C ILE A 26 -10.11 -5.73 7.44
N PHE A 27 -9.16 -6.50 6.90
CA PHE A 27 -7.74 -6.39 7.27
C PHE A 27 -7.17 -5.00 6.99
N VAL A 28 -7.40 -4.47 5.78
CA VAL A 28 -6.98 -3.13 5.39
C VAL A 28 -7.63 -2.08 6.29
N GLY A 29 -8.95 -2.18 6.53
CA GLY A 29 -9.66 -1.25 7.42
C GLY A 29 -9.13 -1.29 8.85
N TYR A 30 -8.86 -2.48 9.38
CA TYR A 30 -8.27 -2.64 10.71
C TYR A 30 -6.88 -2.01 10.79
N LYS A 31 -6.00 -2.33 9.84
CA LYS A 31 -4.62 -1.81 9.79
C LYS A 31 -4.57 -0.32 9.50
N ALA A 32 -5.46 0.22 8.66
CA ALA A 32 -5.50 1.63 8.31
C ALA A 32 -5.85 2.54 9.49
N ASN A 33 -6.62 2.02 10.45
CA ASN A 33 -6.99 2.72 11.68
C ASN A 33 -5.97 2.55 12.82
N GLN A 34 -4.90 1.79 12.60
CA GLN A 34 -3.78 1.72 13.54
C GLN A 34 -2.79 2.85 13.28
N PRO A 35 -2.03 3.29 14.29
CA PRO A 35 -0.95 4.24 14.09
C PRO A 35 0.07 3.67 13.11
N MET A 36 0.50 4.51 12.16
CA MET A 36 1.50 4.12 11.17
C MET A 36 2.83 3.78 11.84
N THR A 37 3.55 2.83 11.26
CA THR A 37 4.83 2.32 11.80
C THR A 37 6.05 2.98 11.16
N VAL A 38 5.84 3.92 10.24
CA VAL A 38 6.88 4.54 9.43
C VAL A 38 7.61 5.66 10.18
N VAL A 39 8.93 5.64 10.10
CA VAL A 39 9.80 6.66 10.70
C VAL A 39 9.60 8.01 9.99
N GLY A 40 9.31 9.05 10.77
CA GLY A 40 9.08 10.42 10.29
C GLY A 40 7.61 10.83 10.22
N VAL A 41 6.67 9.89 10.40
CA VAL A 41 5.24 10.19 10.56
C VAL A 41 4.99 10.75 11.97
N PRO A 42 4.12 11.77 12.15
CA PRO A 42 3.70 12.24 13.46
C PRO A 42 3.21 11.10 14.38
N LYS A 43 3.60 11.15 15.66
CA LYS A 43 3.26 10.08 16.61
C LYS A 43 1.75 9.89 16.72
N GLY A 44 1.30 8.66 16.50
CA GLY A 44 -0.10 8.29 16.64
C GLY A 44 -0.97 8.54 15.41
N MET A 45 -0.42 9.14 14.35
CA MET A 45 -1.16 9.35 13.09
C MET A 45 -1.47 8.01 12.43
N THR A 46 -2.74 7.79 12.13
CA THR A 46 -3.23 6.62 11.40
C THR A 46 -3.04 6.79 9.90
N TYR A 47 -3.05 5.68 9.15
CA TYR A 47 -2.95 5.75 7.69
C TYR A 47 -4.14 6.50 7.08
N VAL A 48 -5.33 6.39 7.66
CA VAL A 48 -6.53 7.13 7.21
C VAL A 48 -6.33 8.63 7.36
N GLU A 49 -5.87 9.09 8.52
CA GLU A 49 -5.59 10.51 8.78
C GLU A 49 -4.50 11.04 7.85
N PHE A 50 -3.44 10.24 7.61
CA PHE A 50 -2.40 10.58 6.66
C PHE A 50 -2.96 10.79 5.25
N ILE A 51 -3.74 9.84 4.73
CA ILE A 51 -4.31 9.96 3.38
C ILE A 51 -5.30 11.12 3.30
N GLN A 52 -6.10 11.37 4.34
CA GLN A 52 -6.99 12.53 4.40
C GLN A 52 -6.20 13.84 4.35
N ASN A 53 -5.14 13.97 5.16
CA ASN A 53 -4.26 15.13 5.13
C ASN A 53 -3.67 15.36 3.73
N ARG A 54 -3.28 14.28 3.04
CA ARG A 54 -2.76 14.35 1.67
C ARG A 54 -3.81 14.70 0.63
N LEU A 55 -5.03 14.18 0.75
CA LEU A 55 -6.14 14.58 -0.11
C LEU A 55 -6.48 16.07 0.05
N ASP A 56 -6.41 16.60 1.27
CA ASP A 56 -6.62 18.03 1.49
C ASP A 56 -5.46 18.88 0.98
N ALA A 57 -4.22 18.44 1.19
CA ALA A 57 -3.05 19.10 0.62
C ALA A 57 -3.12 19.19 -0.92
N VAL A 58 -3.53 18.11 -1.60
CA VAL A 58 -3.68 18.04 -3.06
C VAL A 58 -4.68 19.06 -3.60
N LYS A 59 -5.75 19.36 -2.87
CA LYS A 59 -6.74 20.38 -3.27
C LYS A 59 -6.16 21.79 -3.22
N THR A 60 -5.17 22.02 -2.37
CA THR A 60 -4.56 23.33 -2.16
C THR A 60 -3.30 23.58 -3.00
N VAL A 61 -2.79 22.56 -3.68
CA VAL A 61 -1.56 22.67 -4.48
C VAL A 61 -1.87 23.23 -5.86
N GLU A 62 -1.20 24.33 -6.22
CA GLU A 62 -1.20 24.88 -7.57
C GLU A 62 0.09 24.52 -8.31
N PRO A 63 0.03 23.96 -9.54
CA PRO A 63 -1.16 23.62 -10.32
C PRO A 63 -1.81 22.30 -9.88
N SER A 64 -3.15 22.26 -9.85
CA SER A 64 -3.97 21.11 -9.40
C SER A 64 -3.67 19.79 -10.11
N ARG A 65 -3.21 19.86 -11.37
CA ARG A 65 -2.78 18.69 -12.17
C ARG A 65 -1.62 17.93 -11.55
N CYS A 66 -0.73 18.62 -10.86
CA CYS A 66 0.46 18.00 -10.29
C CYS A 66 0.10 17.26 -8.98
N GLY A 67 -0.80 17.81 -8.16
CA GLY A 67 -1.31 17.12 -6.97
C GLY A 67 -2.21 15.92 -7.31
N TRP A 68 -3.24 16.12 -8.14
CA TRP A 68 -4.17 15.05 -8.51
C TRP A 68 -3.52 13.97 -9.37
N GLY A 69 -2.59 14.35 -10.27
CA GLY A 69 -1.84 13.39 -11.08
C GLY A 69 -0.99 12.44 -10.25
N MET A 70 -0.31 12.97 -9.23
CA MET A 70 0.50 12.16 -8.31
C MET A 70 -0.36 11.27 -7.39
N MET A 71 -1.51 11.76 -6.90
CA MET A 71 -2.42 10.91 -6.13
C MET A 71 -3.04 9.79 -6.95
N LEU A 72 -3.43 10.06 -8.20
CA LEU A 72 -4.03 9.05 -9.07
C LEU A 72 -3.02 7.98 -9.49
N SER A 73 -1.77 8.37 -9.77
CA SER A 73 -0.72 7.38 -10.04
C SER A 73 -0.50 6.48 -8.83
N LEU A 74 -0.56 7.01 -7.61
CA LEU A 74 -0.45 6.24 -6.38
C LEU A 74 -1.61 5.28 -6.11
N VAL A 75 -2.86 5.71 -6.32
CA VAL A 75 -4.01 4.79 -6.20
C VAL A 75 -3.90 3.65 -7.21
N THR A 76 -3.40 3.95 -8.41
CA THR A 76 -3.29 2.99 -9.50
C THR A 76 -2.09 2.05 -9.33
N LEU A 77 -0.93 2.59 -8.93
CA LEU A 77 0.35 1.88 -8.90
C LEU A 77 0.72 1.40 -7.50
N GLY A 78 0.30 2.07 -6.43
CA GLY A 78 0.63 1.72 -5.04
C GLY A 78 0.32 0.26 -4.68
N PRO A 79 -0.87 -0.29 -5.02
CA PRO A 79 -1.17 -1.71 -4.80
C PRO A 79 -0.26 -2.67 -5.58
N ILE A 80 0.15 -2.30 -6.79
CA ILE A 80 1.00 -3.13 -7.66
C ILE A 80 2.45 -3.07 -7.19
N TYR A 81 2.98 -1.87 -6.94
CA TYR A 81 4.34 -1.66 -6.47
C TYR A 81 4.55 -2.26 -5.07
N SER A 82 3.58 -2.11 -4.16
CA SER A 82 3.67 -2.74 -2.84
C SER A 82 3.73 -4.26 -2.92
N PHE A 83 2.99 -4.88 -3.85
CA PHE A 83 3.08 -6.31 -4.09
C PHE A 83 4.46 -6.71 -4.64
N VAL A 84 4.95 -6.03 -5.68
CA VAL A 84 6.26 -6.31 -6.27
C VAL A 84 7.38 -6.13 -5.24
N TYR A 85 7.35 -5.07 -4.44
CA TYR A 85 8.39 -4.80 -3.44
C TYR A 85 8.35 -5.82 -2.31
N THR A 86 7.16 -6.23 -1.87
CA THR A 86 6.99 -7.30 -0.90
C THR A 86 7.55 -8.62 -1.42
N GLU A 87 7.25 -8.96 -2.67
CA GLU A 87 7.73 -10.19 -3.31
C GLU A 87 9.25 -10.19 -3.48
N VAL A 88 9.84 -9.06 -3.89
CA VAL A 88 11.30 -8.89 -4.00
C VAL A 88 11.98 -9.01 -2.64
N GLY A 89 11.39 -8.46 -1.58
CA GLY A 89 11.95 -8.58 -0.22
C GLY A 89 11.91 -10.00 0.33
N ILE A 90 10.81 -10.74 0.07
CA ILE A 90 10.64 -12.12 0.55
C ILE A 90 11.49 -13.09 -0.28
N HIS A 91 11.61 -12.84 -1.58
CA HIS A 91 12.37 -13.65 -2.54
C HIS A 91 13.48 -12.81 -3.21
N PRO A 92 14.56 -12.48 -2.48
CA PRO A 92 15.62 -11.59 -2.97
C PRO A 92 16.43 -12.18 -4.14
N ASP A 93 16.43 -13.51 -4.33
CA ASP A 93 17.09 -14.18 -5.46
C ASP A 93 16.14 -14.47 -6.64
N GLY A 94 14.87 -14.08 -6.53
CA GLY A 94 13.79 -14.38 -7.48
C GLY A 94 13.89 -13.61 -8.80
N PHE A 95 13.03 -13.98 -9.76
CA PHE A 95 13.01 -13.34 -11.09
C PHE A 95 12.73 -11.83 -11.02
N LEU A 96 11.79 -11.42 -10.17
CA LEU A 96 11.45 -10.00 -10.00
C LEU A 96 12.59 -9.20 -9.37
N ALA A 97 13.34 -9.80 -8.44
CA ALA A 97 14.46 -9.13 -7.78
C ALA A 97 15.59 -8.78 -8.77
N ARG A 98 15.83 -9.64 -9.77
CA ARG A 98 16.85 -9.40 -10.82
C ARG A 98 16.52 -8.22 -11.74
N GLY A 99 15.24 -7.92 -11.92
CA GLY A 99 14.76 -6.82 -12.76
C GLY A 99 14.43 -5.54 -11.99
N THR A 100 14.51 -5.56 -10.66
CA THR A 100 14.11 -4.43 -9.80
C THR A 100 15.35 -3.68 -9.32
N ALA A 101 15.35 -2.35 -9.45
CA ALA A 101 16.42 -1.51 -8.91
C ALA A 101 16.43 -1.58 -7.37
N ASN A 102 17.60 -1.40 -6.76
CA ASN A 102 17.74 -1.30 -5.31
C ASN A 102 17.04 -0.03 -4.80
N ASP A 103 15.78 -0.16 -4.39
CA ASP A 103 14.96 0.91 -3.84
C ASP A 103 14.92 0.83 -2.29
N PRO A 104 15.08 1.95 -1.56
CA PRO A 104 15.05 1.96 -0.11
C PRO A 104 13.70 1.54 0.50
N ASP A 105 12.61 1.61 -0.25
CA ASP A 105 11.27 1.23 0.22
C ASP A 105 10.99 -0.28 0.09
N ILE A 106 11.89 -1.05 -0.53
CA ILE A 106 11.84 -2.52 -0.53
C ILE A 106 12.11 -3.03 0.90
N PRO A 107 11.25 -3.91 1.45
CA PRO A 107 11.44 -4.45 2.79
C PRO A 107 12.72 -5.29 2.86
N LYS A 108 13.53 -5.03 3.90
CA LYS A 108 14.79 -5.73 4.20
C LYS A 108 14.59 -6.72 5.33
N ASP A 109 15.45 -7.72 5.39
CA ASP A 109 15.47 -8.73 6.47
C ASP A 109 14.18 -9.56 6.58
N VAL A 110 13.43 -9.69 5.48
CA VAL A 110 12.18 -10.48 5.38
C VAL A 110 12.30 -11.68 4.44
N ALA A 111 13.52 -12.05 4.05
CA ALA A 111 13.77 -13.16 3.14
C ALA A 111 13.23 -14.48 3.72
N GLY A 112 12.45 -15.22 2.92
CA GLY A 112 11.84 -16.47 3.36
C GLY A 112 10.71 -16.32 4.39
N ALA A 113 10.10 -15.13 4.49
CA ALA A 113 8.94 -14.90 5.36
C ALA A 113 7.84 -15.94 5.15
N LYS A 114 7.19 -16.34 6.25
CA LYS A 114 6.11 -17.32 6.19
C LYS A 114 4.83 -16.66 5.66
N TRP A 115 3.96 -17.46 5.05
CA TRP A 115 2.73 -16.98 4.40
C TRP A 115 1.86 -16.06 5.29
N TYR A 116 1.85 -16.28 6.61
CA TYR A 116 1.06 -15.49 7.57
C TYR A 116 1.72 -14.16 7.96
N GLU A 117 3.01 -13.97 7.67
CA GLU A 117 3.76 -12.74 7.91
C GLU A 117 3.63 -11.77 6.73
N VAL A 118 3.37 -12.31 5.54
CA VAL A 118 3.25 -11.56 4.27
C VAL A 118 2.23 -10.42 4.35
N PRO A 119 1.01 -10.57 4.89
CA PRO A 119 0.06 -9.45 4.97
C PRO A 119 0.58 -8.26 5.78
N GLY A 120 1.36 -8.53 6.84
CA GLY A 120 1.98 -7.49 7.65
C GLY A 120 3.13 -6.78 6.93
N ILE A 121 4.00 -7.56 6.25
CA ILE A 121 5.10 -7.02 5.45
C ILE A 121 4.56 -6.16 4.31
N TRP A 122 3.52 -6.64 3.63
CA TRP A 122 2.84 -5.90 2.56
C TRP A 122 2.24 -4.59 3.07
N TRP A 123 1.54 -4.62 4.21
CA TRP A 123 0.98 -3.41 4.81
C TRP A 123 2.06 -2.38 5.16
N ASN A 124 3.15 -2.79 5.79
CA ASN A 124 4.27 -1.90 6.11
C ASN A 124 4.92 -1.31 4.85
N THR A 125 4.95 -2.08 3.77
CA THR A 125 5.44 -1.62 2.46
C THR A 125 4.51 -0.55 1.87
N ILE A 126 3.18 -0.71 2.00
CA ILE A 126 2.21 0.33 1.62
C ILE A 126 2.42 1.61 2.41
N GLU A 127 2.54 1.53 3.74
CA GLU A 127 2.74 2.71 4.58
C GLU A 127 4.01 3.45 4.17
N ARG A 128 5.11 2.72 3.98
CA ARG A 128 6.43 3.29 3.63
C ARG A 128 6.44 3.92 2.24
N LEU A 129 5.91 3.23 1.22
CA LEU A 129 5.80 3.77 -0.13
C LEU A 129 4.93 5.03 -0.16
N SER A 130 3.78 4.99 0.52
CA SER A 130 2.86 6.12 0.60
C SER A 130 3.51 7.30 1.31
N TRP A 131 4.28 7.04 2.37
CA TRP A 131 5.06 8.05 3.07
C TRP A 131 6.19 8.64 2.21
N THR A 132 6.96 7.82 1.50
CA THR A 132 8.03 8.33 0.65
C THR A 132 7.46 9.20 -0.48
N MET A 133 6.36 8.80 -1.10
CA MET A 133 5.80 9.53 -2.25
C MET A 133 4.96 10.77 -1.87
N LEU A 134 4.23 10.72 -0.75
CA LEU A 134 3.35 11.83 -0.35
C LEU A 134 3.79 12.52 0.93
N GLY A 135 4.41 11.79 1.85
CA GLY A 135 4.83 12.25 3.17
C GLY A 135 6.06 13.14 3.13
N LYS A 136 7.10 12.73 2.39
CA LYS A 136 8.35 13.47 2.31
C LYS A 136 8.21 14.72 1.43
N PRO A 137 8.72 15.88 1.88
CA PRO A 137 8.85 17.04 1.02
C PRO A 137 9.92 16.74 -0.03
N GLU A 138 9.49 16.58 -1.28
CA GLU A 138 10.41 16.38 -2.39
C GLU A 138 11.10 17.71 -2.76
N PRO A 139 12.44 17.74 -2.92
CA PRO A 139 13.16 18.93 -3.36
C PRO A 139 12.77 19.35 -4.80
N TYR A 140 12.21 18.42 -5.58
CA TYR A 140 11.74 18.64 -6.94
C TYR A 140 10.35 18.01 -7.14
N GLY A 141 9.35 18.79 -7.56
CA GLY A 141 7.98 18.29 -7.82
C GLY A 141 6.89 19.17 -7.18
N CYS A 142 5.72 18.57 -6.95
CA CYS A 142 4.62 19.22 -6.27
C CYS A 142 4.91 19.43 -4.79
N GLN A 143 5.06 20.67 -4.36
CA GLN A 143 5.21 20.98 -2.94
C GLN A 143 3.86 20.85 -2.23
N PHE A 144 3.58 19.67 -1.70
CA PHE A 144 2.46 19.50 -0.78
C PHE A 144 2.71 20.31 0.49
N LYS A 145 1.62 20.83 1.06
CA LYS A 145 1.67 21.39 2.42
C LYS A 145 2.27 20.36 3.37
N GLN A 146 3.08 20.83 4.32
CA GLN A 146 3.56 19.97 5.40
C GLN A 146 2.39 19.35 6.16
N ILE A 147 2.61 18.14 6.67
CA ILE A 147 1.62 17.44 7.49
C ILE A 147 1.51 18.19 8.80
N ASP A 148 0.28 18.42 9.25
CA ASP A 148 0.06 19.08 10.52
C ASP A 148 0.57 18.16 11.66
N GLY A 149 1.46 18.67 12.52
CA GLY A 149 2.08 17.92 13.63
C GLY A 149 3.45 17.30 13.34
N LEU A 150 4.08 17.62 12.20
CA LEU A 150 5.49 17.33 11.92
C LEU A 150 6.35 18.46 12.53
N GLU A 151 6.73 18.31 13.81
CA GLU A 151 7.71 19.18 14.50
C GLU A 151 9.14 18.64 14.39
#